data_AF-A0A4R9QZC6-F1
#
_entry.id   AF-A0A4R9QZC6-F1
#
_cell.length_a   1.000
_cell.length_b   1.000
_cell.length_c   1.000
_cell.angle_alpha   90.00
_cell.angle_beta   90.00
_cell.angle_gamma   90.00
#
_symmetry.space_group_name_H-M   'P 1'
#
loop_
_entity.id
_entity.type
_entity.pdbx_description
1 polymer ?
#
loop_
_entity_poly.entity_id
_entity_poly.type
_entity_poly.pdbx_seq_one_letter_code
_entity_poly.pdbx_strand_id
1 'polypeptide(L)'
;MRAPLSIPFIGLALAGAVSAASAEDVEMLQQPDPAAILEIAKGFGSARMDRDDNGDPMIAGRIEGVKYLIYFYGCEDHANCKSLQFSTGYTDPLSADQANAWNEKYRWVKAYAGDGSNFKMDVSFAGGITRANLEQQFANWDAMAGNIKDFVNGK
;
A
#
# COMPACT_ATOMS: atom_id res chain seq x y z
N MET A 1 58.22 2.11 65.51
CA MET A 1 58.43 2.14 64.04
C MET A 1 57.06 2.28 63.38
N ARG A 2 56.94 3.17 62.39
CA ARG A 2 55.73 3.47 61.61
C ARG A 2 55.45 2.37 60.58
N ALA A 3 54.18 2.12 60.27
CA ALA A 3 53.72 1.84 58.91
C ALA A 3 52.22 2.23 58.80
N PRO A 4 51.81 3.02 57.78
CA PRO A 4 50.45 3.54 57.65
C PRO A 4 49.59 2.78 56.62
N LEU A 5 48.27 2.95 56.79
CA LEU A 5 47.18 3.02 55.80
C LEU A 5 47.04 1.96 54.70
N SER A 6 45.81 1.47 54.50
CA SER A 6 44.98 1.77 53.31
C SER A 6 43.68 0.95 53.33
N ILE A 7 42.54 1.62 53.25
CA ILE A 7 41.22 0.99 53.06
C ILE A 7 40.96 0.90 51.55
N PRO A 8 40.75 -0.27 50.96
CA PRO A 8 40.36 -0.35 49.56
C PRO A 8 38.84 -0.15 49.45
N PHE A 9 38.44 0.91 48.75
CA PHE A 9 37.12 1.01 48.13
C PHE A 9 37.09 0.02 46.95
N ILE A 10 36.22 -1.00 47.02
CA ILE A 10 35.91 -1.84 45.87
C ILE A 10 34.59 -1.33 45.27
N GLY A 11 34.71 -0.68 44.10
CA GLY A 11 33.59 -0.18 43.31
C GLY A 11 32.79 -1.30 42.67
N LEU A 12 31.46 -1.17 42.73
CA LEU A 12 30.50 -2.06 42.09
C LEU A 12 30.47 -1.75 40.58
N ALA A 13 31.00 -2.65 39.75
CA ALA A 13 30.91 -2.54 38.30
C ALA A 13 29.54 -3.07 37.82
N LEU A 14 28.65 -2.17 37.40
CA LEU A 14 27.42 -2.52 36.69
C LEU A 14 27.77 -2.90 35.25
N ALA A 15 27.80 -4.19 34.93
CA ALA A 15 27.87 -4.68 33.55
C ALA A 15 26.50 -4.49 32.89
N GLY A 16 26.33 -3.40 32.14
CA GLY A 16 25.16 -3.20 31.29
C GLY A 16 25.18 -4.18 30.11
N ALA A 17 24.27 -5.15 30.11
CA ALA A 17 24.04 -6.00 28.94
C ALA A 17 23.40 -5.16 27.83
N VAL A 18 24.19 -4.76 26.83
CA VAL A 18 23.66 -4.20 25.58
C VAL A 18 23.00 -5.35 24.84
N SER A 19 21.68 -5.39 24.84
CA SER A 19 20.93 -6.30 23.97
C SER A 19 21.14 -5.83 22.54
N ALA A 20 21.93 -6.57 21.76
CA ALA A 20 21.96 -6.41 20.32
C ALA A 20 20.60 -6.90 19.78
N ALA A 21 19.69 -5.98 19.50
CA ALA A 21 18.54 -6.29 18.68
C ALA A 21 19.05 -6.64 17.29
N SER A 22 18.86 -7.88 16.85
CA SER A 22 19.08 -8.25 15.45
C SER A 22 18.11 -7.43 14.60
N ALA A 23 18.64 -6.67 13.65
CA ALA A 23 17.80 -6.11 12.58
C ALA A 23 17.30 -7.31 11.76
N GLU A 24 15.99 -7.52 11.75
CA GLU A 24 15.38 -8.44 10.78
C GLU A 24 15.55 -7.81 9.39
N ASP A 25 16.15 -8.56 8.46
CA ASP A 25 16.23 -8.16 7.06
C ASP A 25 14.80 -8.10 6.50
N VAL A 26 14.21 -6.90 6.47
CA VAL A 26 12.88 -6.70 5.91
C VAL A 26 12.96 -6.92 4.40
N GLU A 27 12.21 -7.90 3.90
CA GLU A 27 12.14 -8.18 2.48
C GLU A 27 11.61 -6.96 1.71
N MET A 28 12.41 -6.48 0.76
CA MET A 28 12.10 -5.36 -0.12
C MET A 28 11.67 -5.89 -1.48
N LEU A 29 10.37 -5.84 -1.78
CA LEU A 29 9.81 -6.23 -3.06
C LEU A 29 10.19 -5.18 -4.11
N GLN A 30 10.96 -5.60 -5.12
CA GLN A 30 11.45 -4.70 -6.18
C GLN A 30 10.45 -4.51 -7.32
N GLN A 31 9.46 -5.39 -7.43
CA GLN A 31 8.45 -5.38 -8.48
C GLN A 31 7.15 -6.03 -7.96
N PRO A 32 5.98 -5.70 -8.54
CA PRO A 32 4.73 -6.29 -8.13
C PRO A 32 4.63 -7.72 -8.68
N ASP A 33 4.88 -8.71 -7.82
CA ASP A 33 4.61 -10.11 -8.12
C ASP A 33 3.10 -10.38 -8.11
N PRO A 34 2.47 -10.79 -9.23
CA PRO A 34 1.02 -10.92 -9.29
C PRO A 34 0.42 -11.88 -8.26
N ALA A 35 1.13 -12.96 -7.90
CA ALA A 35 0.64 -13.92 -6.92
C ALA A 35 0.63 -13.32 -5.51
N ALA A 36 1.68 -12.61 -5.12
CA ALA A 36 1.76 -11.90 -3.84
C ALA A 36 0.72 -10.77 -3.76
N ILE A 37 0.53 -9.99 -4.83
CA ILE A 37 -0.53 -8.95 -4.86
C ILE A 37 -1.92 -9.58 -4.70
N LEU A 38 -2.18 -10.70 -5.38
CA LEU A 38 -3.45 -11.41 -5.28
C LEU A 38 -3.69 -11.96 -3.87
N GLU A 39 -2.66 -12.50 -3.23
CA GLU A 39 -2.72 -12.97 -1.84
C GLU A 39 -3.14 -11.84 -0.90
N ILE A 40 -2.47 -10.69 -0.98
CA ILE A 40 -2.80 -9.52 -0.14
C ILE A 40 -4.22 -9.04 -0.45
N ALA A 41 -4.60 -8.95 -1.72
CA ALA A 41 -5.95 -8.53 -2.13
C ALA A 41 -7.05 -9.41 -1.52
N LYS A 42 -6.81 -10.73 -1.42
CA LYS A 42 -7.74 -11.69 -0.79
C LYS A 42 -7.90 -11.46 0.73
N GLY A 43 -6.94 -10.81 1.37
CA GLY A 43 -7.03 -10.42 2.78
C GLY A 43 -8.02 -9.27 3.04
N PHE A 44 -8.27 -8.41 2.04
CA PHE A 44 -9.18 -7.27 2.14
C PHE A 44 -10.58 -7.56 1.58
N GLY A 45 -10.72 -8.53 0.69
CA GLY A 45 -12.01 -8.87 0.10
C GLY A 45 -11.90 -9.98 -0.93
N SER A 46 -12.94 -10.15 -1.76
CA SER A 46 -12.87 -11.14 -2.84
C SER A 46 -11.93 -10.62 -3.93
N ALA A 47 -10.97 -11.43 -4.36
CA ALA A 47 -10.08 -11.09 -5.45
C ALA A 47 -9.73 -12.31 -6.33
N ARG A 48 -9.55 -12.07 -7.63
CA ARG A 48 -9.18 -13.09 -8.62
C ARG A 48 -8.17 -12.52 -9.62
N MET A 49 -7.30 -13.39 -10.14
CA MET A 49 -6.42 -13.05 -11.26
C MET A 49 -7.24 -12.88 -12.54
N ASP A 50 -6.78 -11.99 -13.40
CA ASP A 50 -7.31 -11.68 -14.71
C ASP A 50 -6.16 -11.15 -15.61
N ARG A 51 -6.50 -10.70 -16.81
CA ARG A 51 -5.58 -9.97 -17.70
C ARG A 51 -6.24 -8.72 -18.25
N ASP A 52 -5.45 -7.69 -18.51
CA ASP A 52 -5.94 -6.52 -19.23
C ASP A 52 -5.99 -6.76 -20.75
N ASP A 53 -6.44 -5.75 -21.49
CA ASP A 53 -6.59 -5.82 -22.95
C ASP A 53 -5.26 -6.01 -23.70
N ASN A 54 -4.13 -5.68 -23.06
CA ASN A 54 -2.79 -5.88 -23.61
C ASN A 54 -2.22 -7.25 -23.22
N GLY A 55 -2.88 -8.00 -22.34
CA GLY A 55 -2.43 -9.30 -21.84
C GLY A 55 -1.60 -9.23 -20.55
N ASP A 56 -1.38 -8.03 -20.01
CA ASP A 56 -0.66 -7.82 -18.76
C ASP A 56 -1.48 -8.36 -17.58
N PRO A 57 -0.83 -8.75 -16.46
CA PRO A 57 -1.55 -9.19 -15.27
C PRO A 57 -2.52 -8.12 -14.78
N MET A 58 -3.72 -8.56 -14.36
CA MET A 58 -4.71 -7.70 -13.73
C MET A 58 -5.35 -8.47 -12.58
N ILE A 59 -5.73 -7.79 -11.51
CA ILE A 59 -6.54 -8.40 -10.44
C ILE A 59 -7.90 -7.72 -10.41
N ALA A 60 -8.96 -8.52 -10.46
CA ALA A 60 -10.32 -8.05 -10.24
C ALA A 60 -10.74 -8.35 -8.80
N GLY A 61 -11.24 -7.35 -8.09
CA GLY A 61 -11.60 -7.47 -6.68
C GLY A 61 -12.90 -6.78 -6.28
N ARG A 62 -13.30 -7.01 -5.03
CA ARG A 62 -14.38 -6.28 -4.36
C ARG A 62 -14.06 -6.09 -2.88
N ILE A 63 -14.13 -4.85 -2.43
CA ILE A 63 -13.95 -4.42 -1.05
C ILE A 63 -15.11 -3.48 -0.70
N GLU A 64 -15.75 -3.63 0.46
CA GLU A 64 -16.89 -2.80 0.90
C GLU A 64 -18.05 -2.69 -0.12
N GLY A 65 -18.23 -3.73 -0.93
CA GLY A 65 -19.22 -3.76 -2.02
C GLY A 65 -18.80 -3.02 -3.30
N VAL A 66 -17.69 -2.28 -3.27
CA VAL A 66 -17.10 -1.60 -4.42
C VAL A 66 -16.27 -2.57 -5.23
N LYS A 67 -16.63 -2.76 -6.51
CA LYS A 67 -15.81 -3.53 -7.46
C LYS A 67 -14.61 -2.67 -7.87
N TYR A 68 -13.44 -3.27 -7.96
CA TYR A 68 -12.25 -2.58 -8.40
C TYR A 68 -11.34 -3.51 -9.21
N LEU A 69 -10.41 -2.89 -9.92
CA LEU A 69 -9.34 -3.54 -10.67
C LEU A 69 -8.00 -3.05 -10.11
N ILE A 70 -6.99 -3.92 -10.14
CA ILE A 70 -5.59 -3.55 -9.98
C ILE A 70 -4.90 -3.85 -11.30
N TYR A 71 -4.48 -2.79 -11.97
CA TYR A 71 -3.66 -2.87 -13.18
C TYR A 71 -2.19 -2.91 -12.81
N PHE A 72 -1.42 -3.71 -13.55
CA PHE A 72 0.03 -3.76 -13.44
C PHE A 72 0.61 -2.94 -14.59
N TYR A 73 1.47 -1.96 -14.28
CA TYR A 73 1.99 -1.02 -15.27
C TYR A 73 3.51 -1.07 -15.39
N GLY A 74 4.00 -0.65 -16.56
CA GLY A 74 5.43 -0.64 -16.89
C GLY A 74 6.00 -2.05 -17.06
N CYS A 75 5.21 -2.97 -17.60
CA CYS A 75 5.60 -4.35 -17.82
C CYS A 75 6.52 -4.48 -19.06
N GLU A 76 7.43 -5.44 -19.00
CA GLU A 76 8.27 -5.90 -20.11
C GLU A 76 7.81 -7.33 -20.47
N ASP A 77 7.34 -7.54 -21.69
CA ASP A 77 6.80 -8.83 -22.16
C ASP A 77 5.78 -9.47 -21.19
N HIS A 78 4.82 -8.67 -20.72
CA HIS A 78 3.78 -9.06 -19.75
C HIS A 78 4.31 -9.51 -18.37
N ALA A 79 5.56 -9.17 -18.04
CA ALA A 79 6.22 -9.49 -16.79
C ALA A 79 6.99 -8.26 -16.25
N ASN A 80 7.64 -8.42 -15.08
CA ASN A 80 8.57 -7.44 -14.49
C ASN A 80 8.06 -6.00 -14.41
N CYS A 81 6.75 -5.84 -14.16
CA CYS A 81 6.08 -4.54 -14.06
C CYS A 81 6.69 -3.66 -12.96
N LYS A 82 6.41 -2.35 -12.97
CA LYS A 82 7.05 -1.37 -12.07
C LYS A 82 6.10 -0.69 -11.09
N SER A 83 4.80 -0.75 -11.35
CA SER A 83 3.80 -0.10 -10.51
C SER A 83 2.45 -0.80 -10.60
N LEU A 84 1.58 -0.44 -9.66
CA LEU A 84 0.18 -0.83 -9.64
C LEU A 84 -0.71 0.41 -9.76
N GLN A 85 -1.90 0.25 -10.33
CA GLN A 85 -2.98 1.22 -10.21
C GLN A 85 -4.25 0.52 -9.75
N PHE A 86 -4.76 0.90 -8.58
CA PHE A 86 -6.10 0.59 -8.16
C PHE A 86 -7.08 1.47 -8.94
N SER A 87 -8.15 0.88 -9.45
CA SER A 87 -9.15 1.60 -10.22
C SER A 87 -10.56 1.08 -9.96
N THR A 88 -11.51 1.99 -9.80
CA THR A 88 -12.94 1.72 -9.95
C THR A 88 -13.57 2.77 -10.85
N GLY A 89 -14.58 2.38 -11.61
CA GLY A 89 -15.30 3.27 -12.51
C GLY A 89 -16.81 3.03 -12.47
N TYR A 90 -17.57 4.07 -12.78
CA TYR A 90 -19.03 4.04 -12.90
C TYR A 90 -19.47 4.77 -14.17
N THR A 91 -20.66 4.43 -14.67
CA THR A 91 -21.22 4.99 -15.90
C THR A 91 -21.58 6.47 -15.77
N ASP A 92 -21.99 6.89 -14.57
CA ASP A 92 -22.42 8.26 -14.35
C ASP A 92 -21.22 9.20 -14.29
N PRO A 93 -21.20 10.26 -15.13
CA PRO A 93 -20.05 11.15 -15.26
C PRO A 93 -19.91 12.06 -14.04
N LEU A 94 -18.66 12.48 -13.76
CA LEU A 94 -18.42 13.61 -12.86
C LEU A 94 -18.15 14.87 -13.65
N SER A 95 -18.64 16.01 -13.14
CA SER A 95 -18.12 17.30 -13.56
C SER A 95 -16.70 17.52 -13.03
N ALA A 96 -15.97 18.44 -13.66
CA ALA A 96 -14.65 18.86 -13.18
C ALA A 96 -14.71 19.38 -11.74
N ASP A 97 -15.74 20.16 -11.40
CA ASP A 97 -15.93 20.71 -10.05
C ASP A 97 -16.17 19.61 -9.02
N GLN A 98 -16.97 18.59 -9.35
CA GLN A 98 -17.20 17.45 -8.46
C GLN A 98 -15.93 16.62 -8.25
N ALA A 99 -15.15 16.38 -9.32
CA ALA A 99 -13.89 15.67 -9.22
C ALA A 99 -12.87 16.47 -8.39
N ASN A 100 -12.79 17.79 -8.59
CA ASN A 100 -11.90 18.65 -7.82
C ASN A 100 -12.30 18.71 -6.34
N ALA A 101 -13.59 18.84 -6.03
CA ALA A 101 -14.08 18.83 -4.66
C ALA A 101 -13.76 17.51 -3.93
N TRP A 102 -13.86 16.37 -4.64
CA TRP A 102 -13.41 15.09 -4.10
C TRP A 102 -11.90 15.10 -3.82
N ASN A 103 -11.09 15.55 -4.77
CA ASN A 103 -9.62 15.56 -4.68
C ASN A 103 -9.11 16.54 -3.61
N GLU A 104 -9.84 17.61 -3.32
CA GLU A 104 -9.55 18.54 -2.22
C GLU A 104 -9.86 17.89 -0.85
N LYS A 105 -10.94 17.12 -0.78
CA LYS A 105 -11.40 16.49 0.46
C LYS A 105 -10.60 15.25 0.86
N TYR A 106 -10.21 14.41 -0.11
CA TYR A 106 -9.61 13.11 0.15
C TYR A 106 -8.21 12.98 -0.46
N ARG A 107 -7.29 12.41 0.33
CA ARG A 107 -5.86 12.40 0.00
C ARG A 107 -5.43 11.27 -0.95
N TRP A 108 -5.97 10.08 -0.78
CA TRP A 108 -5.36 8.86 -1.33
C TRP A 108 -5.84 8.46 -2.73
N VAL A 109 -7.14 8.65 -3.00
CA VAL A 109 -7.76 8.25 -4.26
C VAL A 109 -8.19 9.50 -5.02
N LYS A 110 -7.75 9.63 -6.27
CA LYS A 110 -8.14 10.74 -7.15
C LYS A 110 -9.40 10.40 -7.93
N ALA A 111 -10.32 11.35 -8.05
CA ALA A 111 -11.46 11.29 -8.95
C ALA A 111 -11.14 12.05 -10.25
N TYR A 112 -11.67 11.53 -11.36
CA TYR A 112 -11.51 12.09 -12.69
C TYR A 112 -12.89 12.36 -13.30
N ALA A 113 -13.04 13.53 -13.92
CA ALA A 113 -14.19 13.88 -14.76
C ALA A 113 -14.05 13.26 -16.16
N GLY A 114 -15.17 13.04 -16.84
CA GLY A 114 -15.18 12.48 -18.19
C GLY A 114 -16.46 11.69 -18.49
N ASP A 115 -16.39 10.84 -19.51
CA ASP A 115 -17.44 9.89 -19.86
C ASP A 115 -17.46 8.77 -18.80
N GLY A 116 -18.25 8.97 -17.77
CA GLY A 116 -18.24 8.18 -16.54
C GLY A 116 -17.35 8.76 -15.44
N SER A 117 -17.43 8.18 -14.25
CA SER A 117 -16.61 8.56 -13.10
C SER A 117 -15.53 7.52 -12.87
N ASN A 118 -14.30 7.96 -12.64
CA ASN A 118 -13.17 7.08 -12.43
C ASN A 118 -12.41 7.51 -11.18
N PHE A 119 -12.07 6.53 -10.34
CA PHE A 119 -11.33 6.72 -9.11
C PHE A 119 -10.07 5.88 -9.17
N LYS A 120 -8.90 6.50 -8.94
CA LYS A 120 -7.60 5.84 -9.12
C LYS A 120 -6.62 6.15 -8.00
N MET A 121 -5.81 5.15 -7.66
CA MET A 121 -4.67 5.29 -6.75
C MET A 121 -3.50 4.46 -7.27
N ASP A 122 -2.35 5.12 -7.45
CA ASP A 122 -1.13 4.49 -7.97
C ASP A 122 -0.18 4.10 -6.84
N VAL A 123 0.51 2.97 -7.02
CA VAL A 123 1.55 2.49 -6.09
C VAL A 123 2.81 2.20 -6.88
N SER A 124 3.90 2.88 -6.52
CA SER A 124 5.22 2.68 -7.12
C SER A 124 6.00 1.61 -6.37
N PHE A 125 6.71 0.75 -7.11
CA PHE A 125 7.71 -0.16 -6.55
C PHE A 125 9.14 0.38 -6.71
N ALA A 126 9.31 1.59 -7.23
CA ALA A 126 10.62 2.22 -7.39
C ALA A 126 11.32 2.39 -6.03
N GLY A 127 12.56 1.90 -5.92
CA GLY A 127 13.30 1.88 -4.66
C GLY A 127 12.93 0.72 -3.73
N GLY A 128 12.01 -0.15 -4.15
CA GLY A 128 11.49 -1.26 -3.39
C GLY A 128 10.40 -0.85 -2.39
N ILE A 129 9.50 -1.79 -2.11
CA ILE A 129 8.41 -1.64 -1.14
C ILE A 129 8.39 -2.84 -0.21
N THR A 130 8.16 -2.62 1.08
CA THR A 130 7.97 -3.74 2.02
C THR A 130 6.56 -4.30 1.89
N ARG A 131 6.35 -5.58 2.25
CA ARG A 131 5.01 -6.16 2.32
C ARG A 131 4.07 -5.35 3.22
N ALA A 132 4.55 -4.91 4.39
CA ALA A 132 3.76 -4.10 5.31
C ALA A 132 3.34 -2.74 4.70
N ASN A 133 4.23 -2.09 3.93
CA ASN A 133 3.85 -0.86 3.22
C ASN A 133 2.82 -1.14 2.12
N LEU A 134 2.98 -2.24 1.38
CA LEU A 134 2.02 -2.65 0.36
C LEU A 134 0.64 -2.94 0.97
N GLU A 135 0.55 -3.67 2.08
CA GLU A 135 -0.68 -3.89 2.84
C GLU A 135 -1.31 -2.56 3.28
N GLN A 136 -0.50 -1.57 3.68
CA GLN A 136 -1.00 -0.23 3.98
C GLN A 136 -1.59 0.47 2.75
N GLN A 137 -1.10 0.22 1.54
CA GLN A 137 -1.74 0.73 0.32
C GLN A 137 -3.12 0.12 0.12
N PHE A 138 -3.28 -1.18 0.33
CA PHE A 138 -4.59 -1.82 0.32
C PHE A 138 -5.53 -1.27 1.39
N ALA A 139 -5.03 -1.02 2.60
CA ALA A 139 -5.81 -0.40 3.66
C ALA A 139 -6.25 1.03 3.31
N ASN A 140 -5.41 1.81 2.61
CA ASN A 140 -5.79 3.12 2.10
C ASN A 140 -6.92 3.01 1.06
N TRP A 141 -6.86 2.02 0.16
CA TRP A 141 -7.92 1.77 -0.80
C TRP A 141 -9.23 1.35 -0.12
N ASP A 142 -9.15 0.43 0.84
CA ASP A 142 -10.29 -0.05 1.63
C ASP A 142 -11.01 1.10 2.36
N ALA A 143 -10.26 1.92 3.10
CA ALA A 143 -10.81 3.11 3.76
C ALA A 143 -11.48 4.10 2.80
N MET A 144 -11.00 4.17 1.55
CA MET A 144 -11.57 5.03 0.51
C MET A 144 -12.76 4.40 -0.20
N ALA A 145 -12.87 3.07 -0.25
CA ALA A 145 -13.97 2.37 -0.94
C ALA A 145 -15.34 2.79 -0.38
N GLY A 146 -15.48 2.87 0.95
CA GLY A 146 -16.70 3.38 1.58
C GLY A 146 -17.04 4.81 1.15
N ASN A 147 -16.04 5.71 1.17
CA ASN A 147 -16.21 7.10 0.75
C ASN A 147 -16.63 7.22 -0.72
N ILE A 148 -16.06 6.39 -1.60
CA ILE A 148 -16.39 6.38 -3.04
C ILE A 148 -17.86 5.98 -3.20
N LYS A 149 -18.26 4.88 -2.56
CA LYS A 149 -19.63 4.36 -2.59
C LYS A 149 -20.65 5.41 -2.14
N ASP A 150 -20.39 6.09 -1.03
CA ASP A 150 -21.31 7.11 -0.52
C ASP A 150 -21.37 8.32 -1.46
N PHE A 151 -20.24 8.72 -2.03
CA PHE A 151 -20.18 9.85 -2.96
C PHE A 151 -20.87 9.58 -4.30
N VAL A 152 -20.82 8.34 -4.83
CA VAL A 152 -21.55 8.01 -6.06
C VAL A 152 -23.05 7.82 -5.82
N ASN A 153 -23.46 7.30 -4.65
CA ASN A 153 -24.88 7.09 -4.33
C ASN A 153 -25.60 8.36 -3.87
N GLY A 154 -24.86 9.34 -3.33
CA GLY A 154 -25.41 10.60 -2.82
C GLY A 154 -25.44 11.74 -3.84
N LYS A 155 -25.06 11.47 -5.09
CA LYS A 155 -25.21 12.38 -6.22
C LYS A 155 -26.55 12.17 -6.91
#